data_AF-A0A9D1SEB0-F1
#
_entry.id   AF-A0A9D1SEB0-F1
#
_cell.length_a   1.000
_cell.length_b   1.000
_cell.length_c   1.000
_cell.angle_alpha   90.00
_cell.angle_beta   90.00
_cell.angle_gamma   90.00
#
_symmetry.space_group_name_H-M   'P 1'
#
loop_
_entity.id
_entity.type
_entity.pdbx_description
1 polymer ?
#
loop_
_entity_poly.entity_id
_entity_poly.type
_entity_poly.pdbx_seq_one_letter_code
_entity_poly.pdbx_strand_id
1 'polypeptide(L)'
;MTINEAVTVVEHLCAVYPVKYDVKKKKALAAVWAALFHDTPAADVWQTVLDHIGEDTAGCIPVPGKIKDRLAKTRKEHEAEETQEMFLQRWSGDIPEE
;
A
#
# COMPACT_ATOMS: atom_id res chain seq x y z
N MET A 1 5.10 -6.07 -9.20
CA MET A 1 5.79 -6.91 -8.19
C MET A 1 6.02 -8.33 -8.70
N THR A 2 7.18 -8.91 -8.40
CA THR A 2 7.59 -10.29 -8.74
C THR A 2 7.18 -11.30 -7.65
N ILE A 3 7.26 -12.59 -7.97
CA ILE A 3 6.97 -13.66 -6.99
C ILE A 3 7.94 -13.65 -5.80
N ASN A 4 9.22 -13.34 -6.03
CA ASN A 4 10.23 -13.32 -4.97
C ASN A 4 9.99 -12.18 -3.98
N GLU A 5 9.64 -10.99 -4.48
CA GLU A 5 9.24 -9.86 -3.65
C GLU A 5 7.98 -10.19 -2.84
N ALA A 6 6.99 -10.82 -3.48
CA ALA A 6 5.77 -11.26 -2.82
C ALA A 6 6.04 -12.27 -1.69
N VAL A 7 7.00 -13.19 -1.89
CA VAL A 7 7.41 -14.14 -0.84
C VAL A 7 7.96 -13.39 0.37
N THR A 8 8.83 -12.39 0.18
CA THR A 8 9.37 -11.57 1.27
C THR A 8 8.27 -10.88 2.07
N VAL A 9 7.27 -10.30 1.39
CA VAL A 9 6.13 -9.66 2.05
C VAL A 9 5.37 -10.67 2.90
N VAL A 10 5.06 -11.83 2.34
CA VAL A 10 4.30 -12.88 3.04
C VAL A 10 5.10 -13.47 4.20
N GLU A 11 6.41 -13.65 4.06
CA GLU A 11 7.27 -14.13 5.13
C GLU A 11 7.27 -13.17 6.32
N HIS A 12 7.35 -11.87 6.06
CA HIS A 12 7.27 -10.87 7.12
C HIS A 12 5.90 -10.85 7.80
N LEU A 13 4.82 -10.92 7.02
CA LEU A 13 3.46 -11.04 7.57
C LEU A 13 3.30 -12.29 8.43
N CYS A 14 3.92 -13.41 8.05
CA CYS A 14 3.93 -14.62 8.87
C CYS A 14 4.73 -14.42 10.18
N ALA A 15 5.80 -13.62 10.16
CA ALA A 15 6.59 -13.33 11.34
C ALA A 15 5.85 -12.43 12.34
N VAL A 16 5.12 -11.42 11.83
CA VAL A 16 4.31 -10.49 12.65
C VAL A 16 3.01 -11.14 13.14
N TYR A 17 2.40 -11.99 12.32
CA TYR A 17 1.13 -12.66 12.62
C TYR A 17 1.26 -14.21 12.63
N PRO A 18 2.08 -14.79 13.52
CA PRO A 18 2.46 -16.20 13.46
C PRO A 18 1.30 -17.18 13.67
N VAL A 19 0.28 -16.80 14.45
CA VAL A 19 -0.87 -17.67 14.78
C VAL A 19 -1.85 -17.82 13.59
N LYS A 20 -1.76 -16.92 12.63
CA LYS A 20 -2.82 -16.74 11.62
C LYS A 20 -2.39 -17.16 10.21
N TYR A 21 -1.10 -17.42 9.99
CA TYR A 21 -0.60 -17.97 8.73
C TYR A 21 -0.30 -19.46 8.83
N ASP A 22 -0.94 -20.24 7.96
CA ASP A 22 -0.49 -21.59 7.69
C ASP A 22 0.80 -21.52 6.85
N VAL A 23 1.93 -21.88 7.46
CA VAL A 23 3.26 -21.90 6.84
C VAL A 23 3.26 -22.72 5.54
N LYS A 24 2.40 -23.74 5.42
CA LYS A 24 2.30 -24.58 4.22
C LYS A 24 1.68 -23.84 3.03
N LYS A 25 0.96 -22.75 3.26
CA LYS A 25 0.27 -21.95 2.23
C LYS A 25 1.03 -20.69 1.82
N LYS A 26 2.22 -20.43 2.39
CA LYS A 26 3.03 -19.23 2.07
C LYS A 26 3.24 -19.01 0.58
N LYS A 27 3.61 -20.05 -0.16
CA LYS A 27 3.83 -19.95 -1.63
C LYS A 27 2.56 -19.63 -2.41
N ALA A 28 1.45 -20.27 -2.06
CA ALA A 28 0.16 -20.00 -2.69
C ALA A 28 -0.29 -18.57 -2.42
N LEU A 29 -0.07 -18.09 -1.19
CA LEU A 29 -0.40 -16.72 -0.84
C LEU A 29 0.51 -15.70 -1.54
N ALA A 30 1.82 -15.96 -1.59
CA ALA A 30 2.74 -15.12 -2.35
C ALA A 30 2.35 -15.02 -3.84
N ALA A 31 1.83 -16.10 -4.44
CA ALA A 31 1.30 -16.06 -5.80
C ALA A 31 0.08 -15.13 -5.94
N VAL A 32 -0.82 -15.11 -4.95
CA VAL A 32 -1.95 -14.17 -4.91
C VAL A 32 -1.47 -12.73 -4.81
N TRP A 33 -0.49 -12.45 -3.95
CA TRP A 33 0.12 -11.12 -3.83
C TRP A 33 0.79 -10.70 -5.15
N ALA A 34 1.61 -11.56 -5.73
CA ALA A 34 2.29 -11.28 -7.00
C ALA A 34 1.30 -11.00 -8.14
N ALA A 35 0.22 -11.79 -8.23
CA ALA A 35 -0.82 -11.58 -9.24
C ALA A 35 -1.59 -10.27 -9.02
N LEU A 36 -1.96 -9.96 -7.77
CA LEU A 36 -2.78 -8.80 -7.45
C LEU A 36 -2.02 -7.47 -7.63
N PHE A 37 -0.72 -7.49 -7.39
CA PHE A 37 0.19 -6.32 -7.43
C PHE A 37 1.21 -6.41 -8.58
N HIS A 38 0.89 -7.13 -9.66
CA HIS A 38 1.81 -7.27 -10.80
C HIS A 38 2.23 -5.91 -11.37
N ASP A 39 1.29 -4.96 -11.46
CA ASP A 39 1.50 -3.58 -11.94
C ASP A 39 1.92 -2.58 -10.86
N THR A 40 2.08 -3.02 -9.61
CA THR A 40 2.44 -2.14 -8.50
C THR A 40 3.91 -2.34 -8.12
N PRO A 41 4.69 -1.25 -7.92
CA PRO A 41 6.03 -1.35 -7.36
C PRO A 41 6.00 -2.06 -6.00
N ALA A 42 6.95 -2.97 -5.77
CA ALA A 42 7.00 -3.71 -4.51
C ALA A 42 7.23 -2.79 -3.30
N ALA A 43 7.95 -1.68 -3.49
CA ALA A 43 8.19 -0.68 -2.44
C ALA A 43 6.89 -0.05 -1.93
N ASP A 44 5.98 0.37 -2.82
CA ASP A 44 4.68 0.96 -2.45
C ASP A 44 3.83 -0.05 -1.65
N VAL A 45 3.79 -1.30 -2.13
CA VAL A 45 3.07 -2.39 -1.46
C VAL A 45 3.65 -2.63 -0.08
N TRP A 46 4.98 -2.67 0.03
CA TRP A 46 5.68 -2.89 1.28
C TRP A 46 5.44 -1.78 2.29
N GLN A 47 5.53 -0.52 1.87
CA GLN A 47 5.25 0.63 2.72
C GLN A 47 3.82 0.57 3.27
N THR A 48 2.84 0.31 2.40
CA THR A 48 1.43 0.22 2.81
C THR A 48 1.19 -0.94 3.79
N VAL A 49 1.92 -2.04 3.63
CA VAL A 49 1.88 -3.17 4.57
C VAL A 49 2.44 -2.76 5.94
N LEU A 50 3.58 -2.06 5.97
CA LEU A 50 4.16 -1.56 7.21
C LEU A 50 3.25 -0.55 7.91
N ASP A 51 2.63 0.36 7.16
CA ASP A 51 1.68 1.34 7.69
C ASP A 51 0.47 0.63 8.32
N HIS A 52 -0.08 -0.39 7.65
CA HIS A 52 -1.15 -1.21 8.22
C HIS A 52 -0.70 -1.91 9.50
N ILE A 53 0.51 -2.49 9.54
CA ILE A 53 1.04 -3.14 10.74
C ILE A 53 1.20 -2.14 11.89
N GLY A 54 1.68 -0.92 11.61
CA GLY A 54 1.85 0.13 12.61
C GLY A 54 0.53 0.63 13.19
N GLU A 55 -0.55 0.59 12.41
CA GLU A 55 -1.90 0.98 12.83
C GLU A 55 -2.71 -0.18 13.43
N ASP A 56 -2.28 -1.43 13.25
CA ASP A 56 -3.04 -2.59 13.67
C ASP A 56 -2.94 -2.82 15.18
N THR A 57 -4.02 -2.46 15.87
CA THR A 57 -4.19 -2.68 17.31
C THR A 57 -4.93 -3.99 17.63
N ALA A 58 -5.53 -4.64 16.61
CA ALA A 58 -6.42 -5.78 16.79
C ALA A 58 -5.76 -7.13 16.44
N GLY A 59 -4.53 -7.14 15.92
CA GLY A 59 -3.87 -8.34 15.42
C GLY A 59 -4.52 -8.86 14.13
N CYS A 60 -5.11 -7.97 13.34
CA CYS A 60 -5.82 -8.26 12.11
C CYS A 60 -4.86 -8.18 10.92
N ILE A 61 -4.48 -9.34 10.40
CA ILE A 61 -3.62 -9.44 9.21
C ILE A 61 -4.17 -8.60 8.05
N PRO A 62 -3.31 -7.82 7.38
CA PRO A 62 -3.66 -7.23 6.10
C PRO A 62 -3.85 -8.31 5.02
N VAL A 63 -5.07 -8.42 4.50
CA VAL A 63 -5.35 -9.21 3.29
C VAL A 63 -4.93 -8.43 2.04
N PRO A 64 -4.47 -9.11 0.97
CA PRO A 64 -4.01 -8.45 -0.26
C PRO A 64 -5.01 -7.41 -0.81
N GLY A 65 -6.30 -7.73 -0.81
CA GLY A 65 -7.35 -6.82 -1.27
C GLY A 65 -7.39 -5.50 -0.49
N LYS A 66 -7.30 -5.57 0.84
CA LYS A 66 -7.32 -4.38 1.71
C LYS A 66 -6.12 -3.47 1.47
N ILE A 67 -4.94 -4.05 1.20
CA ILE A 67 -3.75 -3.28 0.85
C ILE A 67 -3.89 -2.62 -0.52
N LYS A 68 -4.49 -3.30 -1.49
CA LYS A 68 -4.79 -2.71 -2.80
C LYS A 68 -5.76 -1.53 -2.69
N ASP A 69 -6.79 -1.66 -1.88
CA ASP A 69 -7.75 -0.58 -1.64
C ASP A 69 -7.08 0.62 -0.97
N ARG A 70 -6.19 0.38 0.01
CA ARG A 70 -5.39 1.45 0.64
C ARG A 70 -4.49 2.16 -0.37
N LEU A 71 -3.74 1.43 -1.19
CA LEU A 71 -2.92 2.00 -2.25
C LEU A 71 -3.72 2.85 -3.22
N ALA A 72 -4.90 2.38 -3.63
CA ALA A 72 -5.79 3.13 -4.52
C ALA A 72 -6.31 4.41 -3.85
N LYS A 73 -6.58 4.37 -2.54
CA LYS A 73 -7.01 5.53 -1.77
C LYS A 73 -5.89 6.57 -1.66
N THR A 74 -4.68 6.16 -1.25
CA THR A 74 -3.52 7.06 -1.12
C THR A 74 -3.18 7.76 -2.44
N ARG A 75 -3.25 7.04 -3.57
CA ARG A 75 -3.01 7.65 -4.90
C ARG A 75 -4.04 8.73 -5.24
N LYS A 76 -5.33 8.48 -4.97
CA LYS A 76 -6.39 9.46 -5.20
C LYS A 76 -6.26 10.68 -4.31
N GLU A 77 -5.84 10.50 -3.06
CA GLU A 77 -5.60 11.60 -2.12
C GLU A 77 -4.43 12.47 -2.61
N HIS A 78 -3.33 11.86 -3.05
CA HIS A 78 -2.18 12.59 -3.59
C HIS A 78 -2.52 13.36 -4.88
N GLU A 79 -3.26 12.76 -5.82
CA GLU A 79 -3.72 13.43 -7.04
C GLU A 79 -4.63 14.64 -6.72
N ALA A 80 -5.47 14.52 -5.69
CA ALA A 80 -6.33 15.61 -5.23
C ALA A 80 -5.51 16.74 -4.59
N GLU A 81 -4.51 16.41 -3.78
CA GLU A 81 -3.58 17.38 -3.16
C GLU A 81 -2.77 18.14 -4.21
N GLU A 82 -2.19 17.45 -5.20
CA GLU A 82 -1.47 18.09 -6.32
C GLU A 82 -2.38 19.04 -7.11
N THR A 83 -3.63 18.63 -7.36
CA THR A 83 -4.62 19.48 -8.04
C THR A 83 -4.95 20.73 -7.21
N GLN A 84 -5.07 20.58 -5.90
CA GLN A 84 -5.33 21.69 -4.99
C GLN A 84 -4.13 22.66 -4.92
N GLU A 85 -2.91 22.15 -4.86
CA GLU A 85 -1.69 22.96 -4.88
C GLU A 85 -1.54 23.75 -6.19
N MET A 86 -1.77 23.10 -7.33
CA MET A 86 -1.77 23.79 -8.63
C MET A 86 -2.84 24.88 -8.71
N PHE A 87 -4.04 24.62 -8.17
CA PHE A 87 -5.11 25.62 -8.12
C PHE A 87 -4.72 26.81 -7.23
N LEU A 88 -4.17 26.55 -6.04
CA LEU A 88 -3.71 27.58 -5.11
C LEU A 88 -2.57 28.39 -5.72
N GLN A 89 -1.56 27.76 -6.34
CA GLN A 89 -0.48 28.49 -7.02
C GLN A 89 -1.01 29.37 -8.16
N ARG A 90 -1.99 28.89 -8.93
CA ARG A 90 -2.62 29.67 -10.01
C ARG A 90 -3.40 30.88 -9.48
N TRP A 91 -4.05 30.75 -8.32
CA TRP A 91 -4.79 31.84 -7.67
C TRP A 91 -3.92 32.78 -6.84
N SER A 92 -2.77 32.31 -6.35
CA SER A 92 -1.80 33.11 -5.58
C SER A 92 -0.86 33.93 -6.46
N GLY A 93 -0.85 33.67 -7.78
CA GLY A 93 0.16 34.18 -8.72
C GLY A 93 -0.15 35.51 -9.40
N ASP A 94 -1.33 36.11 -9.23
CA ASP A 94 -1.66 37.43 -9.79
C ASP A 94 -2.78 38.10 -8.97
N ILE A 95 -2.42 38.86 -7.93
CA ILE A 95 -3.21 40.04 -7.55
C ILE A 95 -2.29 41.23 -7.83
N PRO A 96 -2.39 41.90 -9.00
CA PRO A 96 -1.81 43.21 -9.12
C PRO A 96 -2.49 44.11 -8.08
N GLU A 97 -1.72 44.57 -7.09
CA GLU A 97 -2.16 45.62 -6.18
C GLU A 97 -2.46 46.87 -7.05
N GLU A 98 -3.73 47.25 -7.14
CA GLU A 98 -4.20 48.54 -7.69
C GLU A 98 -3.78 49.72 -6.81
#